data_AF-A0A2Z6MQU1-F1
#
_entry.id   AF-A0A2Z6MQU1-F1
#
_cell.length_a   1.000
_cell.length_b   1.000
_cell.length_c   1.000
_cell.angle_alpha   90.00
_cell.angle_beta   90.00
_cell.angle_gamma   90.00
#
_symmetry.space_group_name_H-M   'P 1'
#
loop_
_entity.id
_entity.type
_entity.pdbx_description
1 polymer ?
#
loop_
_entity_poly.entity_id
_entity_poly.type
_entity_poly.pdbx_seq_one_letter_code
_entity_poly.pdbx_strand_id
1 'polypeptide(L)'
;MASSPSRDEIPVQHSTTEMNLPNTTKESSKSGLTHSLTIKLDEKNFLLWSQQVNGVITAHNLHRFIVNPEIPLQFATVADRIDGKTSDEYRKWIFKDQTLFTWLLSTISDAVLPRVVHCKHAHEVLSKHLNVKHVSAIDQLADPLTKPLSPSNYATIRSKLKVFPCFTTPSV
;
A
#
# COMPACT_ATOMS: atom_id res chain seq x y z
N MET A 1 18.24 -62.68 63.51
CA MET A 1 18.48 -61.32 64.02
C MET A 1 19.70 -60.75 63.31
N ALA A 2 19.60 -59.48 62.89
CA ALA A 2 20.65 -58.59 62.35
C ALA A 2 21.25 -58.91 60.97
N SER A 3 21.04 -57.99 60.02
CA SER A 3 22.08 -57.46 59.14
C SER A 3 21.68 -56.06 58.64
N SER A 4 22.66 -55.16 58.68
CA SER A 4 22.62 -53.70 58.51
C SER A 4 22.72 -53.27 57.02
N PRO A 5 22.61 -51.96 56.69
CA PRO A 5 22.14 -51.44 55.39
C PRO A 5 23.27 -51.00 54.44
N SER A 6 22.94 -50.80 53.16
CA SER A 6 23.79 -50.12 52.16
C SER A 6 23.07 -48.96 51.48
N ARG A 7 23.83 -47.89 51.28
CA ARG A 7 23.50 -46.60 50.64
C ARG A 7 23.43 -46.75 49.13
N ASP A 8 22.43 -46.14 48.50
CA ASP A 8 22.41 -45.90 47.06
C ASP A 8 22.94 -44.50 46.74
N GLU A 9 23.95 -44.46 45.85
CA GLU A 9 24.48 -43.27 45.20
C GLU A 9 23.54 -42.80 44.07
N ILE A 10 23.39 -41.48 43.92
CA ILE A 10 22.76 -40.85 42.76
C ILE A 10 23.85 -40.17 41.92
N PRO A 11 24.05 -40.56 40.64
CA PRO A 11 24.89 -39.80 39.72
C PRO A 11 24.12 -38.69 38.97
N VAL A 12 24.72 -37.51 38.96
CA VAL A 12 24.34 -36.34 38.14
C VAL A 12 24.89 -36.51 36.73
N GLN A 13 24.07 -36.29 35.69
CA GLN A 13 24.55 -35.96 34.34
C GLN A 13 24.00 -34.60 33.89
N HIS A 14 24.92 -33.76 33.47
CA HIS A 14 24.70 -32.43 32.89
C HIS A 14 24.07 -32.55 31.50
N SER A 15 22.85 -32.02 31.34
CA SER A 15 22.26 -31.76 30.02
C SER A 15 22.27 -30.26 29.73
N THR A 16 23.19 -29.85 28.86
CA THR A 16 23.26 -28.53 28.25
C THR A 16 21.94 -28.23 27.55
N THR A 17 21.15 -27.31 28.11
CA THR A 17 19.90 -26.86 27.48
C THR A 17 20.23 -25.72 26.53
N GLU A 18 20.51 -26.06 25.26
CA GLU A 18 20.47 -25.08 24.18
C GLU A 18 19.00 -24.66 23.97
N MET A 19 18.68 -23.41 24.34
CA MET A 19 17.43 -22.77 23.94
C MET A 19 17.46 -22.51 22.43
N ASN A 20 17.04 -23.50 21.64
CA ASN A 20 16.71 -23.31 20.23
C ASN A 20 15.45 -22.43 20.14
N LEU A 21 15.66 -21.19 19.69
CA LEU A 21 14.61 -20.25 19.29
C LEU A 21 13.78 -20.89 18.16
N PRO A 22 12.44 -20.87 18.20
CA PRO A 22 11.66 -21.33 17.06
C PRO A 22 12.01 -20.45 15.84
N ASN A 23 12.61 -21.07 14.83
CA ASN A 23 12.77 -20.49 13.51
C ASN A 23 11.38 -20.22 12.96
N THR A 24 10.88 -19.00 13.11
CA THR A 24 9.66 -18.58 12.42
C THR A 24 10.04 -18.36 10.96
N THR A 25 10.11 -19.43 10.18
CA THR A 25 9.91 -19.33 8.74
C THR A 25 8.45 -18.90 8.59
N LYS A 26 8.22 -17.58 8.60
CA LYS A 26 6.92 -16.98 8.37
C LYS A 26 6.58 -17.28 6.92
N GLU A 27 5.95 -18.43 6.67
CA GLU A 27 5.21 -18.64 5.45
C GLU A 27 4.06 -17.63 5.46
N SER A 28 4.29 -16.53 4.76
CA SER A 28 3.29 -15.50 4.52
C SER A 28 2.07 -16.19 3.94
N SER A 29 1.02 -16.36 4.75
CA SER A 29 -0.26 -16.89 4.30
C SER A 29 -0.65 -16.10 3.06
N LYS A 30 -0.68 -16.78 1.90
CA LYS A 30 -1.11 -16.16 0.65
C LYS A 30 -2.51 -15.63 0.89
N SER A 31 -2.66 -14.30 0.94
CA SER A 31 -3.97 -13.67 0.86
C SER A 31 -4.67 -14.29 -0.34
N GLY A 32 -5.96 -14.62 -0.25
CA GLY A 32 -6.71 -15.41 -1.25
C GLY A 32 -6.76 -14.86 -2.69
N LEU A 33 -5.97 -13.82 -2.97
CA LEU A 33 -5.65 -13.24 -4.27
C LEU A 33 -4.36 -13.90 -4.80
N THR A 34 -4.53 -14.80 -5.77
CA THR A 34 -3.45 -15.65 -6.28
C THR A 34 -2.51 -14.95 -7.24
N HIS A 35 -2.88 -13.78 -7.76
CA HIS A 35 -2.05 -12.98 -8.66
C HIS A 35 -0.95 -12.28 -7.85
N SER A 36 0.22 -12.91 -7.77
CA SER A 36 1.43 -12.26 -7.28
C SER A 36 1.85 -11.17 -8.26
N LEU A 37 1.98 -9.95 -7.74
CA LEU A 37 2.50 -8.84 -8.54
C LEU A 37 3.99 -9.06 -8.82
N THR A 38 4.45 -8.62 -9.98
CA THR A 38 5.87 -8.71 -10.34
C THR A 38 6.71 -7.63 -9.65
N ILE A 39 6.06 -6.58 -9.13
CA ILE A 39 6.71 -5.42 -8.49
C ILE A 39 6.04 -5.06 -7.17
N LYS A 40 6.83 -4.50 -6.25
CA LYS A 40 6.31 -3.81 -5.07
C LYS A 40 6.31 -2.30 -5.28
N LEU A 41 5.36 -1.59 -4.69
CA LEU A 41 5.27 -0.13 -4.77
C LEU A 41 6.52 0.51 -4.16
N ASP A 42 7.20 1.32 -4.96
CA ASP A 42 8.26 2.23 -4.52
C ASP A 42 7.91 3.67 -4.94
N GLU A 43 8.80 4.61 -4.66
CA GLU A 43 8.56 6.03 -4.94
C GLU A 43 8.49 6.35 -6.45
N LYS A 44 9.13 5.53 -7.28
CA LYS A 44 9.38 5.76 -8.71
C LYS A 44 8.42 4.98 -9.62
N ASN A 45 7.82 3.89 -9.14
CA ASN A 45 7.15 2.90 -10.00
C ASN A 45 5.62 2.89 -9.91
N PHE A 46 5.02 3.82 -9.17
CA PHE A 46 3.57 3.80 -8.90
C PHE A 46 2.67 3.60 -10.11
N LEU A 47 2.94 4.21 -11.26
CA LEU A 47 2.04 4.06 -12.42
C LEU A 47 1.97 2.59 -12.86
N LEU A 48 3.13 1.92 -12.93
CA LEU A 48 3.19 0.50 -13.26
C LEU A 48 2.59 -0.36 -12.15
N TRP A 49 2.85 -0.03 -10.88
CA TRP A 49 2.28 -0.74 -9.74
C TRP A 49 0.75 -0.63 -9.73
N SER A 50 0.22 0.58 -9.92
CA SER A 50 -1.21 0.87 -9.96
C SER A 50 -1.88 0.15 -11.12
N GLN A 51 -1.23 0.06 -12.28
CA GLN A 51 -1.72 -0.72 -13.42
C GLN A 51 -1.92 -2.20 -13.04
N GLN A 52 -0.91 -2.82 -12.43
CA GLN A 52 -0.99 -4.24 -12.04
C GLN A 52 -2.04 -4.47 -10.93
N VAL A 53 -2.06 -3.59 -9.92
CA VAL A 53 -3.05 -3.63 -8.83
C VAL A 53 -4.48 -3.53 -9.37
N ASN A 54 -4.75 -2.56 -10.25
CA ASN A 54 -6.06 -2.40 -10.89
C ASN A 54 -6.46 -3.62 -11.72
N GLY A 55 -5.51 -4.28 -12.38
CA GLY A 55 -5.74 -5.54 -13.08
C GLY A 55 -6.23 -6.65 -12.14
N VAL A 56 -5.58 -6.83 -10.98
CA VAL A 56 -5.99 -7.84 -9.98
C VAL A 56 -7.34 -7.51 -9.37
N ILE A 57 -7.57 -6.25 -8.98
CA ILE A 57 -8.85 -5.78 -8.43
C ILE A 57 -10.00 -6.09 -9.38
N THR A 58 -9.81 -5.81 -10.67
CA THR A 58 -10.80 -6.06 -11.71
C THR A 58 -11.06 -7.56 -11.88
N ALA A 59 -10.00 -8.37 -11.96
CA ALA A 59 -10.12 -9.83 -12.11
C ALA A 59 -10.89 -10.51 -10.96
N HIS A 60 -10.78 -9.97 -9.74
CA HIS A 60 -11.45 -10.52 -8.56
C HIS A 60 -12.78 -9.81 -8.21
N ASN A 61 -13.29 -8.91 -9.06
CA ASN A 61 -14.52 -8.14 -8.83
C ASN A 61 -14.49 -7.32 -7.52
N LEU A 62 -13.33 -6.75 -7.17
CA LEU A 62 -13.10 -6.04 -5.91
C LEU A 62 -13.29 -4.52 -6.03
N HIS A 63 -13.68 -4.02 -7.20
CA HIS A 63 -13.80 -2.58 -7.48
C HIS A 63 -14.74 -1.85 -6.50
N ARG A 64 -15.79 -2.52 -6.02
CA ARG A 64 -16.75 -1.99 -5.02
C ARG A 64 -16.12 -1.69 -3.66
N PHE A 65 -14.97 -2.28 -3.33
CA PHE A 65 -14.29 -2.04 -2.05
C PHE A 65 -13.35 -0.83 -2.08
N ILE A 66 -13.08 -0.26 -3.26
CA ILE A 66 -12.03 0.77 -3.43
C ILE A 66 -12.61 2.09 -3.91
N VAL A 67 -13.46 2.07 -4.95
CA VAL A 67 -13.90 3.31 -5.61
C VAL A 67 -15.05 3.98 -4.88
N ASN A 68 -16.01 3.19 -4.40
CA ASN A 68 -17.12 3.67 -3.58
C ASN A 68 -17.51 2.58 -2.58
N PRO A 69 -16.76 2.44 -1.46
CA PRO A 69 -17.03 1.40 -0.48
C PRO A 69 -18.36 1.68 0.23
N GLU A 70 -19.35 0.83 -0.03
CA GLU A 70 -20.58 0.78 0.75
C GLU A 70 -20.34 -0.06 2.01
N ILE A 71 -20.00 0.60 3.11
CA ILE A 71 -19.71 -0.06 4.39
C ILE A 71 -21.05 -0.41 5.07
N PRO A 72 -21.39 -1.69 5.26
CA PRO A 72 -22.62 -2.07 5.94
C PRO A 72 -22.61 -1.66 7.41
N LEU A 73 -23.78 -1.49 8.01
CA LEU A 73 -23.89 -1.28 9.46
C LEU A 73 -23.42 -2.53 10.20
N GLN A 74 -22.52 -2.36 11.16
CA GLN A 74 -22.00 -3.46 11.97
C GLN A 74 -23.10 -4.13 12.81
N PHE A 75 -24.05 -3.34 13.31
CA PHE A 75 -25.16 -3.80 14.15
C PHE A 75 -26.48 -3.35 13.53
N ALA A 76 -27.43 -4.28 13.38
CA ALA A 76 -28.75 -3.98 12.81
C ALA A 76 -29.64 -3.22 13.80
N THR A 77 -29.50 -3.50 15.09
CA THR A 77 -30.23 -2.82 16.16
C THR A 77 -29.34 -2.47 17.35
N VAL A 78 -29.84 -1.63 18.25
CA VAL A 78 -29.15 -1.31 19.52
C VAL A 78 -29.05 -2.54 20.42
N ALA A 79 -30.07 -3.42 20.41
CA ALA A 79 -30.05 -4.66 21.16
C ALA A 79 -28.93 -5.59 20.67
N ASP A 80 -28.78 -5.73 19.34
CA ASP A 80 -27.70 -6.51 18.74
C ASP A 80 -26.32 -5.95 19.10
N ARG A 81 -26.18 -4.63 19.22
CA ARG A 81 -24.93 -4.00 19.68
C ARG A 81 -24.61 -4.36 21.13
N ILE A 82 -25.59 -4.39 22.01
CA ILE A 82 -25.41 -4.77 23.42
C ILE A 82 -25.04 -6.25 23.53
N ASP A 83 -25.65 -7.10 22.69
CA ASP A 83 -25.38 -8.54 22.61
C ASP A 83 -24.10 -8.89 21.82
N GLY A 84 -23.44 -7.90 21.20
CA GLY A 84 -22.25 -8.11 20.35
C GLY A 84 -22.55 -8.82 19.03
N LYS A 85 -23.83 -8.97 18.66
CA LYS A 85 -24.28 -9.65 17.45
C LYS A 85 -24.06 -8.78 16.22
N THR A 86 -22.97 -9.06 15.52
CA THR A 86 -22.62 -8.37 14.27
C THR A 86 -23.45 -8.90 13.09
N SER A 87 -23.90 -8.02 12.20
CA SER A 87 -24.61 -8.38 10.98
C SER A 87 -23.75 -9.29 10.07
N ASP A 88 -24.39 -10.26 9.43
CA ASP A 88 -23.72 -11.17 8.49
C ASP A 88 -23.20 -10.43 7.26
N GLU A 89 -23.89 -9.39 6.82
CA GLU A 89 -23.50 -8.53 5.71
C GLU A 89 -22.20 -7.80 6.04
N TYR A 90 -22.11 -7.20 7.23
CA TYR A 90 -20.88 -6.56 7.68
C TYR A 90 -19.74 -7.56 7.82
N ARG A 91 -19.99 -8.74 8.38
CA ARG A 91 -18.97 -9.79 8.53
C ARG A 91 -18.41 -10.27 7.19
N LYS A 92 -19.27 -10.45 6.18
CA LYS A 92 -18.84 -10.82 4.82
C LYS A 92 -18.06 -9.68 4.16
N TRP A 93 -18.51 -8.45 4.35
CA TRP A 93 -17.83 -7.27 3.82
C TRP A 93 -16.44 -7.09 4.43
N ILE A 94 -16.32 -7.09 5.76
CA ILE A 94 -15.05 -6.87 6.44
C ILE A 94 -14.04 -7.97 6.12
N PHE A 95 -14.48 -9.22 5.99
CA PHE A 95 -13.60 -10.31 5.60
C PHE A 95 -12.97 -10.07 4.21
N LYS A 96 -13.78 -9.64 3.23
CA LYS A 96 -13.30 -9.33 1.89
C LYS A 96 -12.41 -8.09 1.86
N ASP A 97 -12.81 -7.02 2.54
CA ASP A 97 -12.01 -5.80 2.65
C ASP A 97 -10.65 -6.09 3.29
N GLN A 98 -10.61 -6.83 4.40
CA GLN A 98 -9.36 -7.15 5.09
C GLN A 98 -8.45 -8.10 4.29
N THR A 99 -9.03 -9.01 3.50
CA THR A 99 -8.27 -9.85 2.56
C THR A 99 -7.57 -8.98 1.51
N LEU A 100 -8.30 -8.04 0.92
CA LEU A 100 -7.77 -7.10 -0.06
C LEU A 100 -6.75 -6.14 0.57
N PHE A 101 -7.03 -5.62 1.76
CA PHE A 101 -6.13 -4.74 2.51
C PHE A 101 -4.80 -5.44 2.82
N THR A 102 -4.85 -6.65 3.38
CA THR A 102 -3.64 -7.44 3.68
C THR A 102 -2.84 -7.74 2.43
N TRP A 103 -3.52 -8.08 1.32
CA TRP A 103 -2.86 -8.25 0.04
C TRP A 103 -2.21 -6.95 -0.46
N LEU A 104 -2.91 -5.82 -0.43
CA LEU A 104 -2.33 -4.53 -0.83
C LEU A 104 -1.06 -4.22 -0.04
N LEU A 105 -1.07 -4.42 1.29
CA LEU A 105 0.12 -4.21 2.13
C LEU A 105 1.31 -5.07 1.69
N SER A 106 1.07 -6.33 1.28
CA SER A 106 2.12 -7.23 0.77
C SER A 106 2.78 -6.73 -0.52
N THR A 107 2.07 -5.89 -1.28
CA THR A 107 2.54 -5.31 -2.54
C THR A 107 3.26 -3.97 -2.36
N ILE A 108 3.38 -3.47 -1.14
CA ILE A 108 4.06 -2.20 -0.83
C ILE A 108 5.47 -2.51 -0.33
N SER A 109 6.46 -1.72 -0.75
CA SER A 109 7.83 -1.85 -0.23
C SER A 109 7.97 -1.21 1.15
N ASP A 110 8.94 -1.68 1.94
CA ASP A 110 9.19 -1.17 3.30
C ASP A 110 9.51 0.34 3.33
N ALA A 111 10.03 0.90 2.24
CA ALA A 111 10.28 2.34 2.11
C ALA A 111 8.99 3.17 2.07
N VAL A 112 7.89 2.58 1.61
CA VAL A 112 6.60 3.27 1.42
C VAL A 112 5.58 2.84 2.48
N LEU A 113 5.75 1.66 3.09
CA LEU A 113 4.86 1.11 4.11
C LEU A 113 4.56 2.06 5.30
N PRO A 114 5.51 2.87 5.81
CA PRO A 114 5.24 3.84 6.88
C PRO A 114 4.12 4.85 6.54
N ARG A 115 3.88 5.12 5.24
CA ARG A 115 2.86 6.06 4.77
C ARG A 115 1.43 5.53 4.91
N VAL A 116 1.25 4.21 5.08
CA VAL A 116 -0.05 3.53 5.14
C VAL A 116 -0.36 2.90 6.51
N VAL A 117 0.45 3.16 7.53
CA VAL A 117 0.32 2.56 8.89
C VAL A 117 -1.04 2.84 9.55
N HIS A 118 -1.67 3.96 9.22
CA HIS A 118 -2.96 4.36 9.79
C HIS A 118 -4.16 3.93 8.95
N CYS A 119 -3.93 3.28 7.81
CA CYS A 119 -4.99 2.78 6.96
C CYS A 119 -5.64 1.55 7.61
N LYS A 120 -6.97 1.50 7.64
CA LYS A 120 -7.74 0.35 8.17
C LYS A 120 -8.38 -0.49 7.08
N HIS A 121 -8.66 0.12 5.93
CA HIS A 121 -9.41 -0.47 4.84
C HIS A 121 -8.66 -0.31 3.52
N ALA A 122 -8.98 -1.17 2.54
CA ALA A 122 -8.30 -1.20 1.25
C ALA A 122 -8.39 0.12 0.48
N HIS A 123 -9.57 0.77 0.52
CA HIS A 123 -9.78 2.05 -0.16
C HIS A 123 -8.87 3.18 0.35
N GLU A 124 -8.52 3.16 1.65
CA GLU A 124 -7.67 4.19 2.26
C GLU A 124 -6.23 4.11 1.76
N VAL A 125 -5.72 2.90 1.55
CA VAL A 125 -4.37 2.65 1.01
C VAL A 125 -4.26 3.23 -0.40
N LEU A 126 -5.25 2.96 -1.24
CA LEU A 126 -5.24 3.41 -2.63
C LEU A 126 -5.52 4.90 -2.75
N SER A 127 -6.45 5.46 -1.96
CA SER A 127 -6.70 6.90 -1.96
C SER A 127 -5.44 7.71 -1.63
N LYS A 128 -4.71 7.34 -0.56
CA LYS A 128 -3.48 8.05 -0.19
C LYS A 128 -2.43 8.06 -1.29
N HIS A 129 -2.32 7.01 -2.10
CA HIS A 129 -1.35 6.96 -3.19
C HIS A 129 -1.86 7.52 -4.52
N LEU A 130 -3.16 7.37 -4.84
CA LEU A 130 -3.79 7.99 -6.00
C LEU A 130 -3.76 9.52 -5.91
N ASN A 131 -3.93 10.08 -4.71
CA ASN A 131 -3.82 11.52 -4.46
C ASN A 131 -2.41 12.07 -4.74
N VAL A 132 -1.35 11.26 -4.56
CA VAL A 132 0.03 11.71 -4.82
C VAL A 132 0.33 11.79 -6.32
N LYS A 133 -0.52 11.22 -7.20
CA LYS A 133 -0.17 10.97 -8.61
C LYS A 133 -1.20 11.44 -9.64
N HIS A 134 -2.40 11.85 -9.23
CA HIS A 134 -3.36 12.44 -10.17
C HIS A 134 -3.01 13.90 -10.45
N VAL A 135 -1.94 14.10 -11.23
CA VAL A 135 -1.69 15.35 -11.96
C VAL A 135 -2.48 15.22 -13.25
N SER A 136 -3.48 16.08 -13.48
CA SER A 136 -4.23 16.10 -14.74
C SER A 136 -3.25 16.30 -15.90
N ALA A 137 -3.52 15.72 -17.07
CA ALA A 137 -2.72 16.00 -18.27
C ALA A 137 -2.64 17.51 -18.60
N ILE A 138 -3.59 18.29 -18.10
CA ILE A 138 -3.60 19.77 -18.18
C ILE A 138 -2.55 20.39 -17.25
N ASP A 139 -2.32 19.82 -16.08
CA ASP A 139 -1.30 20.29 -15.13
C ASP A 139 0.12 19.87 -15.57
N GLN A 140 0.23 18.78 -16.35
CA GLN A 140 1.46 18.40 -17.05
C GLN A 140 1.88 19.38 -18.14
N LEU A 141 0.99 20.27 -18.61
CA LEU A 141 1.33 21.35 -19.55
C LEU A 141 1.91 22.59 -18.86
N ALA A 142 1.71 22.76 -17.55
CA ALA A 142 2.30 23.87 -16.81
C ALA A 142 3.82 23.73 -16.67
N ASP A 143 4.33 22.52 -16.48
CA ASP A 143 5.76 22.24 -16.28
C ASP A 143 6.65 22.46 -17.54
N PRO A 144 6.19 22.12 -18.76
CA PRO A 144 6.88 22.47 -20.00
C PRO A 144 6.85 23.97 -20.31
N LEU A 145 5.79 24.68 -19.92
CA LEU A 145 5.59 26.11 -20.23
C LEU A 145 6.20 27.06 -19.19
N THR A 146 6.56 26.56 -18.01
CA THR A 146 7.24 27.34 -16.96
C THR A 146 8.75 27.20 -16.99
N LYS A 147 9.30 26.27 -17.78
CA LYS A 147 10.74 26.20 -18.04
C LYS A 147 11.12 27.34 -19.01
N PRO A 148 12.14 28.16 -18.68
CA PRO A 148 12.61 29.18 -19.59
C PRO A 148 13.03 28.53 -20.91
N LEU A 149 12.44 29.00 -22.01
CA LEU A 149 12.81 28.57 -23.36
C LEU A 149 14.31 28.78 -23.54
N SER A 150 15.03 27.78 -24.07
CA SER A 150 16.42 27.98 -24.44
C SER A 150 16.51 29.15 -25.44
N PRO A 151 17.59 29.96 -25.41
CA PRO A 151 17.73 31.11 -26.31
C PRO A 151 17.57 30.76 -27.80
N SER A 152 18.00 29.56 -28.20
CA SER A 152 17.86 29.06 -29.57
C SER A 152 16.41 28.76 -29.98
N ASN A 153 15.62 28.18 -29.07
CA ASN A 153 14.21 27.92 -29.31
C ASN A 153 13.40 29.21 -29.30
N TYR A 154 13.71 30.14 -28.38
CA TYR A 154 13.11 31.47 -28.38
C TYR A 154 13.40 32.23 -29.68
N ALA A 155 14.64 32.23 -30.19
CA ALA A 155 14.99 32.87 -31.46
C ALA A 155 14.23 32.26 -32.66
N THR A 156 14.08 30.93 -32.66
CA THR A 156 13.35 30.19 -33.71
C THR A 156 11.85 30.46 -33.67
N ILE A 157 11.26 30.53 -32.47
CA ILE A 157 9.84 30.85 -32.29
C ILE A 157 9.58 32.32 -32.63
N ARG A 158 10.45 33.24 -32.20
CA ARG A 158 10.35 34.68 -32.48
C ARG A 158 10.42 35.00 -33.97
N SER A 159 11.30 34.31 -34.73
CA SER A 159 11.41 34.50 -36.18
C SER A 159 10.16 34.02 -36.92
N LYS A 160 9.55 32.92 -36.45
CA LYS A 160 8.31 32.38 -37.04
C LYS A 160 7.06 33.19 -36.68
N LEU A 161 7.02 33.78 -35.48
CA LEU A 161 5.91 34.63 -35.03
C LEU A 161 5.97 36.06 -35.59
N LYS A 162 6.97 36.41 -36.41
CA LYS A 162 7.16 37.76 -36.99
C LYS A 162 7.06 38.87 -35.94
N VAL A 163 7.57 38.63 -34.72
CA VAL A 163 7.52 39.63 -33.64
C VAL A 163 8.63 40.65 -33.87
N PHE A 164 8.28 41.77 -34.50
CA PHE A 164 9.19 42.89 -34.70
C PHE A 164 9.36 43.68 -33.39
N PRO A 165 10.59 44.06 -33.01
CA PRO A 165 10.76 45.04 -31.95
C PRO A 165 10.08 46.35 -32.37
N CYS A 166 9.22 46.88 -31.51
CA CYS A 166 8.72 48.25 -31.66
C CYS A 166 9.94 49.17 -31.51
N PHE A 167 10.36 49.81 -32.61
CA PHE A 167 11.41 50.81 -32.56
C PHE A 167 10.90 51.99 -31.76
N THR A 168 11.36 52.11 -30.51
CA THR A 168 11.33 53.39 -29.79
C THR A 168 12.18 54.36 -30.57
N THR A 169 11.53 55.33 -31.23
CA THR A 169 12.22 56.48 -31.78
C THR A 169 12.87 57.26 -30.63
N PRO A 170 14.15 57.65 -30.73
CA PRO A 170 14.70 58.61 -29.80
C PRO A 170 14.10 59.97 -30.15
N SER A 171 13.26 60.51 -29.27
CA SER A 171 12.96 61.95 -29.31
C SER A 171 14.02 62.67 -28.50
N VAL A 172 14.59 63.68 -29.15
CA VAL A 172 15.64 64.61 -28.72
C VAL A 172 15.35 65.24 -27.36
#